data_AF-A0A2H5WBB8-F1
#
_entry.id   AF-A0A2H5WBB8-F1
#
_cell.length_a   1.000
_cell.length_b   1.000
_cell.length_c   1.000
_cell.angle_alpha   90.00
_cell.angle_beta   90.00
_cell.angle_gamma   90.00
#
_symmetry.space_group_name_H-M   'P 1'
#
loop_
_entity.id
_entity.type
_entity.pdbx_description
1 polymer ?
#
loop_
_entity_poly.entity_id
_entity_poly.type
_entity_poly.pdbx_seq_one_letter_code
_entity_poly.pdbx_strand_id
1 'polypeptide(L)'
;MLDVLVAPRRDTLTEPVVAWRTWILAGSRDGEDLRLLPLFGDRRPWPPREPMRASCVRRGRHPVPDLTCTCGVYATHGLAGLRRARDPAVLGTVALWGRVVEHTAGYRAEYGYPQRLRLVCFVCAFLAGPGGGERCDVVVRHRGGRLVPLCREHLELARRYGYPTPRLLDGRAVEQRLLDTYAVDPLPTA
;
A
#
# COMPACT_ATOMS: atom_id res chain seq x y z
N MET A 1 -13.05 23.88 -1.66
CA MET A 1 -13.26 22.44 -1.51
C MET A 1 -12.98 22.13 -0.06
N LEU A 2 -13.98 21.69 0.71
CA LEU A 2 -13.94 21.72 2.18
C LEU A 2 -13.13 20.53 2.71
N ASP A 3 -11.97 20.79 3.29
CA ASP A 3 -11.24 19.81 4.11
C ASP A 3 -11.89 19.77 5.49
N VAL A 4 -12.42 18.62 5.88
CA VAL A 4 -13.10 18.45 7.18
C VAL A 4 -12.18 17.69 8.13
N LEU A 5 -11.98 18.27 9.32
CA LEU A 5 -11.37 17.54 10.43
C LEU A 5 -12.42 16.59 11.00
N VAL A 6 -12.13 15.30 10.98
CA VAL A 6 -12.89 14.32 11.74
C VAL A 6 -12.35 14.38 13.17
N ALA A 7 -12.99 15.18 14.02
CA ALA A 7 -12.58 15.34 15.41
C ALA A 7 -12.93 14.07 16.22
N PRO A 8 -11.99 13.47 16.96
CA PRO A 8 -12.33 12.40 17.90
C PRO A 8 -13.20 12.98 19.01
N ARG A 9 -14.43 12.50 19.14
CA ARG A 9 -15.27 12.78 20.31
C ARG A 9 -14.69 12.01 21.50
N ARG A 10 -14.43 12.73 22.61
CA ARG A 10 -13.67 12.25 23.78
C ARG A 10 -14.22 10.98 24.46
N ASP A 11 -15.47 10.57 24.18
CA ASP A 11 -16.13 9.41 24.81
C ASP A 11 -16.74 8.39 23.82
N THR A 12 -16.30 8.38 22.55
CA THR A 12 -16.70 7.32 21.62
C THR A 12 -15.48 6.55 21.17
N LEU A 13 -15.48 5.23 21.40
CA LEU A 13 -14.71 4.25 20.63
C LEU A 13 -15.00 4.55 19.16
N THR A 14 -14.16 5.38 18.54
CA THR A 14 -14.38 5.80 17.16
C THR A 14 -13.82 4.68 16.31
N GLU A 15 -14.69 3.96 15.61
CA GLU A 15 -14.26 2.94 14.67
C GLU A 15 -13.24 3.54 13.70
N PRO A 16 -12.14 2.83 13.40
CA PRO A 16 -11.16 3.33 12.47
C PRO A 16 -11.80 3.54 11.10
N VAL A 17 -11.42 4.62 10.42
CA VAL A 17 -11.86 4.85 9.03
C VAL A 17 -11.16 3.81 8.16
N VAL A 18 -11.93 2.94 7.52
CA VAL A 18 -11.40 1.97 6.55
C VAL A 18 -11.39 2.61 5.17
N ALA A 19 -10.20 2.64 4.56
CA ALA A 19 -9.97 3.25 3.26
C ALA A 19 -9.06 2.39 2.38
N TRP A 20 -8.87 2.78 1.12
CA TRP A 20 -8.10 2.02 0.13
C TRP A 20 -6.67 2.57 -0.02
N ARG A 21 -5.70 1.67 -0.20
CA ARG A 21 -4.30 2.06 -0.40
C ARG A 21 -3.54 1.03 -1.26
N THR A 22 -2.49 1.49 -1.93
CA THR A 22 -1.45 0.63 -2.50
C THR A 22 -0.08 0.92 -1.91
N TRP A 23 0.80 -0.08 -2.00
CA TRP A 23 2.17 -0.01 -1.53
C TRP A 23 3.13 -0.56 -2.57
N ILE A 24 4.38 -0.11 -2.48
CA ILE A 24 5.52 -0.78 -3.11
C ILE A 24 5.91 -1.95 -2.19
N LEU A 25 6.30 -3.08 -2.78
CA LEU A 25 6.83 -4.22 -2.06
C LEU A 25 8.36 -4.24 -2.19
N ALA A 26 9.04 -4.44 -1.08
CA ALA A 26 10.48 -4.67 -1.03
C ALA A 26 10.80 -5.90 -0.19
N GLY A 27 11.96 -6.51 -0.45
CA GLY A 27 12.47 -7.52 0.45
C GLY A 27 13.87 -8.07 0.14
N SER A 28 14.27 -9.01 0.99
CA SER A 28 15.54 -9.74 0.91
C SER A 28 15.64 -10.60 -0.36
N ARG A 29 16.78 -11.26 -0.54
CA ARG A 29 17.04 -12.06 -1.76
C ARG A 29 16.21 -13.34 -1.83
N ASP A 30 15.95 -13.93 -0.68
CA ASP A 30 15.14 -15.12 -0.44
C ASP A 30 13.64 -14.81 -0.25
N GLY A 31 13.27 -13.53 -0.15
CA GLY A 31 11.89 -13.12 0.08
C GLY A 31 11.40 -13.40 1.50
N GLU A 32 12.30 -13.60 2.46
CA GLU A 32 11.96 -13.78 3.88
C GLU A 32 11.62 -12.45 4.56
N ASP A 33 12.35 -11.37 4.25
CA ASP A 33 12.12 -10.04 4.82
C ASP A 33 11.26 -9.17 3.91
N LEU A 34 9.94 -9.32 3.99
CA LEU A 34 9.01 -8.48 3.22
C LEU A 34 8.71 -7.17 3.94
N ARG A 35 8.68 -6.06 3.20
CA ARG A 35 8.37 -4.72 3.71
C ARG A 35 7.46 -3.97 2.73
N LEU A 36 6.41 -3.36 3.25
CA LEU A 36 5.57 -2.41 2.55
C LEU A 36 6.21 -1.02 2.63
N LEU A 37 6.45 -0.42 1.47
CA LEU A 37 6.98 0.94 1.36
C LEU A 37 5.88 1.89 0.90
N PRO A 38 5.88 3.16 1.36
CA PRO A 38 4.96 4.15 0.86
C PRO A 38 5.32 4.51 -0.60
N LEU A 39 4.30 4.81 -1.42
CA LEU A 39 4.49 5.25 -2.80
C LEU A 39 5.21 6.60 -2.88
N PHE A 40 4.99 7.46 -1.89
CA PHE A 40 5.47 8.84 -1.84
C PHE A 40 6.05 9.14 -0.45
N GLY A 41 6.86 10.20 -0.36
CA GLY A 41 7.49 10.63 0.89
C GLY A 41 8.85 9.97 1.13
N ASP A 42 9.27 9.92 2.40
CA ASP A 42 10.60 9.50 2.85
C ASP A 42 10.91 8.00 2.71
N ARG A 43 10.01 7.23 2.09
CA ARG A 43 10.11 5.78 1.88
C ARG A 43 10.33 4.97 3.16
N ARG A 44 10.03 5.52 4.34
CA ARG A 44 10.09 4.76 5.60
C ARG A 44 9.16 3.55 5.51
N PRO A 45 9.67 2.31 5.69
CA PRO A 45 8.86 1.11 5.64
C PRO A 45 7.75 1.13 6.68
N TRP A 46 6.60 0.56 6.33
CA TRP A 46 5.55 0.28 7.30
C TRP A 46 6.02 -0.82 8.25
N PRO A 47 6.03 -0.55 9.57
CA PRO A 47 6.48 -1.55 10.53
C PRO A 47 5.50 -2.73 10.55
N PRO A 48 5.99 -3.97 10.51
CA PRO A 48 5.14 -5.15 10.70
C PRO A 48 4.51 -5.13 12.09
N ARG A 49 3.21 -5.44 12.19
CA ARG A 49 2.48 -5.61 13.47
C ARG A 49 2.43 -4.36 14.36
N GLU A 50 2.79 -3.21 13.81
CA GLU A 50 2.72 -1.92 14.48
C GLU A 50 2.05 -0.88 13.58
N PRO A 51 1.32 0.09 14.15
CA PRO A 51 0.78 1.20 13.39
C PRO A 51 1.86 2.06 12.72
N MET A 52 1.66 2.38 11.45
CA MET A 52 2.40 3.47 10.82
C MET A 52 1.93 4.80 11.41
N ARG A 53 2.80 5.45 12.18
CA ARG A 53 2.60 6.85 12.59
C ARG A 53 3.17 7.80 11.54
N ALA A 54 2.32 8.72 11.08
CA ALA A 54 2.71 9.81 10.22
C ALA A 54 3.72 10.74 10.92
N SER A 55 4.62 11.30 10.14
CA SER A 55 5.58 12.30 10.58
C SER A 55 5.64 13.46 9.60
N CYS A 56 6.03 14.63 10.09
CA CYS A 56 6.33 15.79 9.26
C CYS A 56 7.80 16.17 9.40
N VAL A 57 8.41 16.59 8.30
CA VAL A 57 9.78 17.16 8.31
C VAL A 57 9.87 18.42 9.18
N ARG A 58 8.76 19.16 9.34
CA ARG A 58 8.61 20.33 10.21
C ARG A 58 8.29 19.94 11.66
N ARG A 59 8.94 18.90 12.18
CA ARG A 59 8.67 18.22 13.47
C ARG A 59 8.23 19.19 14.58
N GLY A 60 7.12 18.86 15.25
CA GLY A 60 6.63 19.58 16.44
C GLY A 60 6.03 20.97 16.19
N ARG A 61 6.04 21.48 14.95
CA ARG A 61 5.48 22.81 14.62
C ARG A 61 3.97 22.83 14.43
N HIS A 62 3.35 21.69 14.20
CA HIS A 62 1.91 21.54 13.99
C HIS A 62 1.47 20.10 14.31
N PRO A 63 0.17 19.86 14.56
CA PRO A 63 -0.37 18.50 14.64
C PRO A 63 -0.20 17.76 13.31
N VAL A 64 -0.11 16.43 13.34
CA VAL A 64 0.04 15.60 12.13
C VAL A 64 -1.19 14.70 12.02
N PRO A 65 -1.96 14.75 10.92
CA PRO A 65 -1.88 15.71 9.81
C PRO A 65 -2.37 17.11 10.19
N ASP A 66 -1.80 18.12 9.54
CA ASP A 66 -2.31 19.50 9.56
C ASP A 66 -3.07 19.83 8.27
N LEU A 67 -4.10 20.68 8.36
CA LEU A 67 -4.92 21.10 7.22
C LEU A 67 -4.10 21.85 6.17
N THR A 68 -3.08 22.61 6.59
CA THR A 68 -2.22 23.43 5.73
C THR A 68 -0.91 22.73 5.33
N CYS A 69 -0.76 21.45 5.68
CA CYS A 69 0.41 20.65 5.37
C CYS A 69 0.03 19.42 4.53
N THR A 70 1.00 18.78 3.88
CA THR A 70 0.85 17.51 3.15
C THR A 70 1.30 16.28 3.96
N CYS A 71 1.55 16.44 5.26
CA CYS A 71 1.88 15.32 6.12
C CYS A 71 0.64 14.43 6.40
N GLY A 72 0.88 13.17 6.74
CA GLY A 72 -0.18 12.20 7.06
C GLY A 72 -0.01 10.86 6.36
N VAL A 73 -0.67 9.85 6.88
CA VAL A 73 -0.89 8.58 6.17
C VAL A 73 -2.03 8.77 5.19
N TYR A 74 -1.73 8.64 3.89
CA TYR A 74 -2.72 8.82 2.83
C TYR A 74 -3.52 7.53 2.56
N ALA A 75 -4.80 7.65 2.27
CA ALA A 75 -5.62 6.59 1.67
C ALA A 75 -6.71 7.22 0.79
N THR A 76 -7.37 6.43 -0.06
CA THR A 76 -8.43 6.89 -0.95
C THR A 76 -9.78 6.30 -0.56
N HIS A 77 -10.88 6.98 -0.92
CA HIS A 77 -12.24 6.48 -0.62
C HIS A 77 -12.54 5.16 -1.34
N GLY A 78 -11.95 4.96 -2.51
CA GLY A 78 -12.15 3.78 -3.33
C GLY A 78 -10.99 3.50 -4.26
N LEU A 79 -11.08 2.37 -4.98
CA LEU A 79 -10.10 1.93 -5.97
C LEU A 79 -9.84 2.93 -7.08
N ALA A 80 -10.85 3.72 -7.46
CA ALA A 80 -10.71 4.74 -8.52
C ALA A 80 -9.62 5.77 -8.19
N GLY A 81 -9.47 6.15 -6.91
CA GLY A 81 -8.43 7.07 -6.44
C GLY A 81 -7.00 6.51 -6.58
N LEU A 82 -6.87 5.20 -6.77
CA LEU A 82 -5.58 4.51 -6.88
C LEU A 82 -5.15 4.27 -8.33
N ARG A 83 -5.97 4.62 -9.34
CA ARG A 83 -5.64 4.41 -10.77
C ARG A 83 -4.32 5.06 -11.21
N ARG A 84 -3.90 6.14 -10.53
CA ARG A 84 -2.64 6.86 -10.84
C ARG A 84 -1.49 6.49 -9.91
N ALA A 85 -1.66 5.49 -9.05
CA ALA A 85 -0.57 4.99 -8.23
C ALA A 85 0.55 4.50 -9.15
N ARG A 86 1.73 5.10 -9.00
CA ARG A 86 2.93 4.61 -9.69
C ARG A 86 3.41 3.41 -8.90
N ASP A 87 3.82 2.35 -9.61
CA ASP A 87 4.50 1.21 -9.02
C ASP A 87 3.73 0.41 -7.95
N PRO A 88 2.40 0.15 -8.11
CA PRO A 88 1.68 -0.66 -7.16
C PRO A 88 2.15 -2.11 -7.25
N ALA A 89 2.52 -2.68 -6.11
CA ALA A 89 2.80 -4.11 -5.95
C ALA A 89 1.78 -4.78 -5.02
N VAL A 90 1.29 -4.03 -4.03
CA VAL A 90 0.31 -4.50 -3.05
C VAL A 90 -0.89 -3.57 -3.08
N LEU A 91 -2.09 -4.13 -3.15
CA LEU A 91 -3.36 -3.44 -2.95
C LEU A 91 -4.00 -3.91 -1.65
N GLY A 92 -4.71 -3.02 -0.98
CA GLY A 92 -5.39 -3.37 0.24
C GLY A 92 -6.29 -2.29 0.79
N THR A 93 -6.88 -2.63 1.93
CA THR A 93 -7.54 -1.67 2.81
C THR A 93 -6.64 -1.33 3.97
N VAL A 94 -6.83 -0.13 4.51
CA VAL A 94 -6.06 0.41 5.63
C VAL A 94 -7.05 1.01 6.64
N ALA A 95 -6.87 0.68 7.91
CA ALA A 95 -7.54 1.34 9.02
C ALA A 95 -6.78 2.63 9.34
N LEU A 96 -7.50 3.74 9.49
CA LEU A 96 -6.96 5.06 9.79
C LEU A 96 -7.57 5.62 11.07
N TRP A 97 -6.75 6.18 11.95
CA TRP A 97 -7.23 6.74 13.22
C TRP A 97 -6.29 7.81 13.80
N GLY A 98 -6.64 8.30 15.00
CA GLY A 98 -6.04 9.48 15.62
C GLY A 98 -6.64 10.74 15.03
N ARG A 99 -5.80 11.70 14.64
CA ARG A 99 -6.27 12.84 13.84
C ARG A 99 -6.48 12.43 12.38
N VAL A 100 -7.68 12.62 11.86
CA VAL A 100 -8.03 12.32 10.46
C VAL A 100 -8.55 13.58 9.78
N VAL A 101 -8.03 13.85 8.58
CA VAL A 101 -8.50 14.89 7.66
C VAL A 101 -9.09 14.19 6.45
N GLU A 102 -10.35 14.44 6.16
CA GLU A 102 -10.99 13.99 4.93
C GLU A 102 -10.77 15.01 3.81
N HIS A 103 -10.52 14.48 2.61
CA HIS A 103 -10.33 15.18 1.34
C HIS A 103 -11.35 14.60 0.35
N THR A 104 -11.66 15.33 -0.71
CA THR A 104 -12.61 14.87 -1.75
C THR A 104 -12.30 13.49 -2.34
N ALA A 105 -11.02 13.10 -2.39
CA ALA A 105 -10.58 11.83 -2.99
C ALA A 105 -10.10 10.79 -1.96
N GLY A 106 -10.07 11.12 -0.66
CA GLY A 106 -9.36 10.30 0.30
C GLY A 106 -9.19 10.91 1.68
N TYR A 107 -8.29 10.32 2.44
CA TYR A 107 -8.01 10.71 3.81
C TYR A 107 -6.51 10.93 4.01
N ARG A 108 -6.19 11.78 4.99
CA ARG A 108 -4.89 11.82 5.67
C ARG A 108 -5.11 11.53 7.14
N ALA A 109 -4.31 10.65 7.73
CA ALA A 109 -4.43 10.30 9.14
C ALA A 109 -3.10 10.34 9.90
N GLU A 110 -3.19 10.44 11.22
CA GLU A 110 -2.04 10.35 12.12
C GLU A 110 -1.49 8.93 12.17
N TYR A 111 -2.39 7.94 12.27
CA TYR A 111 -2.04 6.54 12.30
C TYR A 111 -2.73 5.79 11.17
N GLY A 112 -2.07 4.74 10.69
CA GLY A 112 -2.72 3.75 9.88
C GLY A 112 -2.09 2.36 9.99
N TYR A 113 -2.90 1.34 9.73
CA TYR A 113 -2.44 -0.04 9.68
C TYR A 113 -3.14 -0.81 8.56
N PRO A 114 -2.42 -1.64 7.76
CA PRO A 114 -3.06 -2.47 6.75
C PRO A 114 -4.11 -3.37 7.39
N GLN A 115 -5.21 -3.65 6.71
CA GLN A 115 -6.28 -4.51 7.23
C GLN A 115 -6.47 -5.75 6.37
N ARG A 116 -6.41 -5.57 5.05
CA ARG A 116 -6.45 -6.66 4.07
C ARG A 116 -5.51 -6.38 2.93
N LEU A 117 -4.75 -7.37 2.48
CA LEU A 117 -3.75 -7.19 1.42
C LEU A 117 -3.83 -8.26 0.34
N ARG A 118 -3.34 -7.90 -0.85
CA ARG A 118 -3.21 -8.76 -2.02
C ARG A 118 -2.08 -8.25 -2.90
N LEU A 119 -1.32 -9.15 -3.53
CA LEU A 119 -0.40 -8.81 -4.60
C LEU A 119 -1.19 -8.44 -5.87
N VAL A 120 -0.77 -7.36 -6.53
CA VAL A 120 -1.34 -6.95 -7.81
C VAL A 120 -0.27 -7.00 -8.89
N CYS A 121 -0.61 -7.58 -10.03
CA CYS A 121 0.28 -7.60 -11.17
C CYS A 121 0.54 -6.16 -11.61
N PHE A 122 1.81 -5.78 -11.68
CA PHE A 122 2.22 -4.41 -12.03
C PHE A 122 1.61 -3.94 -13.36
N VAL A 123 1.61 -4.81 -14.36
CA VAL A 123 1.09 -4.46 -15.70
C VAL A 123 -0.44 -4.43 -15.72
N CYS A 124 -1.13 -5.41 -15.11
CA CYS A 124 -2.59 -5.38 -14.97
C CYS A 124 -3.05 -4.11 -14.25
N ALA A 125 -2.40 -3.77 -13.14
CA ALA A 125 -2.75 -2.59 -12.35
C ALA A 125 -2.55 -1.29 -13.15
N PHE A 126 -1.54 -1.25 -14.02
CA PHE A 126 -1.30 -0.12 -14.92
C PHE A 126 -2.36 -0.01 -16.04
N LEU A 127 -2.72 -1.13 -16.67
CA LEU A 127 -3.64 -1.16 -17.82
C LEU A 127 -5.12 -1.06 -17.42
N ALA A 128 -5.56 -1.88 -16.46
CA ALA A 128 -6.96 -2.00 -16.05
C ALA A 128 -7.31 -1.17 -14.80
N GLY A 129 -6.29 -0.79 -14.01
CA GLY A 129 -6.44 -0.22 -12.68
C GLY A 129 -6.27 -1.27 -11.57
N PRO A 130 -6.12 -0.84 -10.31
CA PRO A 130 -5.65 -1.70 -9.22
C PRO A 130 -6.64 -2.78 -8.78
N GLY A 131 -7.92 -2.64 -9.12
CA GLY A 131 -8.95 -3.63 -8.80
C GLY A 131 -8.94 -4.87 -9.70
N GLY A 132 -8.39 -4.75 -10.91
CA GLY A 132 -8.39 -5.80 -11.92
C GLY A 132 -7.09 -6.59 -11.98
N GLY A 133 -7.11 -7.67 -12.75
CA GLY A 133 -5.97 -8.54 -13.00
C GLY A 133 -6.12 -9.93 -12.38
N GLU A 134 -5.40 -10.88 -12.96
CA GLU A 134 -5.31 -12.24 -12.44
C GLU A 134 -4.43 -12.29 -11.18
N ARG A 135 -4.45 -13.45 -10.52
CA ARG A 135 -3.53 -13.76 -9.42
C ARG A 135 -2.08 -13.64 -9.91
N CYS A 136 -1.18 -13.20 -9.03
CA CYS A 136 0.23 -13.11 -9.36
C CYS A 136 0.89 -14.49 -9.19
N ASP A 137 1.35 -15.09 -10.29
CA ASP A 137 2.10 -16.36 -10.26
C ASP A 137 3.53 -16.16 -9.76
N VAL A 138 4.15 -15.01 -10.08
CA VAL A 138 5.55 -14.75 -9.75
C VAL A 138 5.77 -13.35 -9.21
N VAL A 139 6.85 -13.20 -8.46
CA VAL A 139 7.38 -11.91 -8.02
C VAL A 139 8.82 -11.78 -8.52
N VAL A 140 9.05 -10.78 -9.37
CA VAL A 140 10.38 -10.46 -9.90
C VAL A 140 11.11 -9.56 -8.93
N ARG A 141 12.34 -9.95 -8.54
CA ARG A 141 13.18 -9.11 -7.69
C ARG A 141 14.12 -8.24 -8.51
N HIS A 142 13.95 -6.93 -8.42
CA HIS A 142 14.83 -5.96 -9.07
C HIS A 142 16.07 -5.62 -8.21
N ARG A 143 17.04 -4.95 -8.84
CA ARG A 143 18.15 -4.29 -8.11
C ARG A 143 17.57 -3.28 -7.11
N GLY A 144 18.17 -3.18 -5.93
CA GLY A 144 17.64 -2.35 -4.83
C GLY A 144 16.57 -3.02 -3.96
N GLY A 145 16.22 -4.29 -4.22
CA GLY A 145 15.35 -5.08 -3.34
C GLY A 145 13.86 -4.89 -3.57
N ARG A 146 13.47 -4.11 -4.59
CA ARG A 146 12.07 -3.99 -4.99
C ARG A 146 11.55 -5.30 -5.57
N LEU A 147 10.34 -5.65 -5.20
CA LEU A 147 9.62 -6.84 -5.60
C LEU A 147 8.44 -6.42 -6.50
N VAL A 148 8.36 -6.99 -7.70
CA VAL A 148 7.36 -6.65 -8.72
C VAL A 148 6.55 -7.89 -9.07
N PRO A 149 5.30 -7.99 -8.59
CA PRO A 149 4.43 -9.11 -8.91
C PRO A 149 3.97 -9.07 -10.38
N LEU A 150 3.91 -10.24 -11.01
CA LEU A 150 3.38 -10.44 -12.36
C LEU A 150 2.46 -11.67 -12.38
N CYS A 151 1.35 -11.59 -13.12
CA CYS A 151 0.61 -12.78 -13.53
C CYS A 151 1.36 -13.51 -14.64
N ARG A 152 0.97 -14.75 -14.93
CA ARG A 152 1.55 -15.59 -15.99
C ARG A 152 1.63 -14.89 -17.34
N GLU A 153 0.51 -14.30 -17.79
CA GLU A 153 0.43 -13.61 -19.08
C GLU A 153 1.49 -12.50 -19.19
N HIS A 154 1.62 -11.68 -18.14
CA HIS A 154 2.57 -10.58 -18.14
C HIS A 154 4.02 -11.00 -17.89
N LEU A 155 4.25 -12.15 -17.25
CA LEU A 155 5.58 -12.77 -17.20
C LEU A 155 6.01 -13.23 -18.61
N GLU A 156 5.11 -13.88 -19.34
CA GLU A 156 5.37 -14.32 -20.72
C GLU A 156 5.61 -13.12 -21.64
N LEU A 157 4.81 -12.06 -21.48
CA LEU A 157 5.00 -10.80 -22.21
C LEU A 157 6.37 -10.18 -21.92
N ALA A 158 6.76 -10.10 -20.64
CA ALA A 158 8.06 -9.57 -20.25
C ALA A 158 9.21 -10.35 -20.90
N ARG A 159 9.13 -11.70 -20.90
CA ARG A 159 10.11 -12.57 -21.57
C ARG A 159 10.15 -12.35 -23.08
N ARG A 160 8.99 -12.22 -23.73
CA ARG A 160 8.89 -11.98 -25.18
C ARG A 160 9.59 -10.70 -25.62
N TYR A 161 9.47 -9.63 -24.84
CA TYR A 161 10.12 -8.34 -25.13
C TYR A 161 11.53 -8.21 -24.54
N GLY A 162 12.11 -9.29 -24.01
CA GLY A 162 13.48 -9.30 -23.49
C GLY A 162 13.65 -8.50 -22.19
N TYR A 163 12.56 -8.23 -21.45
CA TYR A 163 12.68 -7.60 -20.14
C TYR A 163 13.33 -8.57 -19.14
N PRO A 164 14.41 -8.16 -18.45
CA PRO A 164 15.05 -9.03 -17.48
C PRO A 164 14.11 -9.40 -16.34
N THR A 165 13.87 -10.70 -16.16
CA THR A 165 13.15 -11.25 -15.00
C THR A 165 14.08 -12.08 -14.11
N PRO A 166 15.12 -11.48 -13.51
CA PRO A 166 16.04 -12.21 -12.66
C PRO A 166 15.32 -12.66 -11.39
N ARG A 167 15.62 -13.88 -10.93
CA ARG A 167 15.23 -14.40 -9.60
C ARG A 167 13.74 -14.25 -9.32
N LEU A 168 12.99 -15.20 -9.88
CA LEU A 168 11.56 -15.33 -9.65
C LEU A 168 11.32 -15.96 -8.28
N LEU A 169 10.49 -15.29 -7.49
CA LEU A 169 9.89 -15.86 -6.29
C LEU A 169 8.48 -16.35 -6.65
N ASP A 170 8.01 -17.38 -5.97
CA ASP A 170 6.64 -17.85 -6.09
C ASP A 170 5.67 -16.79 -5.54
N GLY A 171 4.70 -16.36 -6.37
CA GLY A 171 3.81 -15.26 -6.02
C GLY A 171 2.88 -15.60 -4.85
N ARG A 172 2.42 -16.84 -4.76
CA ARG A 172 1.54 -17.30 -3.67
C ARG A 172 2.28 -17.35 -2.34
N ALA A 173 3.50 -17.86 -2.35
CA ALA A 173 4.36 -17.91 -1.17
C ALA A 173 4.69 -16.50 -0.67
N VAL A 174 5.02 -15.56 -1.57
CA VAL A 174 5.26 -14.16 -1.21
C VAL A 174 4.00 -13.49 -0.67
N GLU A 175 2.84 -13.72 -1.28
CA GLU A 175 1.56 -13.18 -0.77
C GLU A 175 1.26 -13.71 0.63
N GLN A 176 1.31 -15.03 0.84
CA GLN A 176 1.05 -15.62 2.15
C GLN A 176 2.01 -15.08 3.21
N ARG A 177 3.30 -15.01 2.90
CA ARG A 177 4.29 -14.46 3.82
C ARG A 177 4.07 -12.98 4.11
N LEU A 178 3.60 -12.21 3.14
CA LEU A 178 3.25 -10.81 3.35
C LEU A 178 2.10 -10.70 4.36
N LEU A 179 1.07 -11.52 4.18
CA LEU A 179 -0.07 -11.60 5.10
C LEU A 179 0.39 -11.98 6.52
N ASP A 180 1.26 -12.97 6.66
CA ASP A 180 1.79 -13.43 7.95
C ASP A 180 2.69 -12.37 8.63
N THR A 181 3.51 -11.68 7.83
CA THR A 181 4.41 -10.61 8.30
C THR A 181 3.61 -9.49 8.93
N TYR A 182 2.54 -9.06 8.27
CA TYR A 182 1.66 -8.00 8.75
C TYR A 182 0.47 -8.52 9.57
N ALA A 183 0.32 -9.82 9.79
CA ALA A 183 -0.81 -10.41 10.52
C ALA A 183 -2.17 -9.84 10.05
N VAL A 184 -2.42 -9.90 8.75
CA VAL A 184 -3.64 -9.38 8.11
C VAL A 184 -4.29 -10.42 7.20
N ASP A 185 -5.58 -10.25 6.96
CA ASP A 185 -6.35 -11.13 6.09
C ASP A 185 -6.08 -10.86 4.59
N PRO A 186 -6.30 -11.84 3.71
CA PRO A 186 -6.29 -11.61 2.28
C PRO A 186 -7.40 -10.63 1.87
N LEU A 187 -7.10 -9.74 0.92
CA LEU A 187 -8.12 -8.92 0.25
C LEU A 187 -8.94 -9.82 -0.70
N PRO A 188 -10.28 -9.87 -0.57
CA PRO A 188 -11.11 -10.69 -1.44
C PRO A 188 -10.91 -10.35 -2.92
N THR A 189 -10.89 -11.38 -3.77
CA THR A 189 -11.11 -11.20 -5.21
C THR A 189 -12.57 -10.82 -5.44
N ALA A 190 -12.79 -9.73 -6.17
CA ALA A 190 -14.10 -9.38 -6.71
C ALA A 190 -14.56 -10.39 -7.76
#